data_AF-A0ABD5U757-F1
#
_entry.id   AF-A0ABD5U757-F1
#
_cell.length_a   1.000
_cell.length_b   1.000
_cell.length_c   1.000
_cell.angle_alpha   90.00
_cell.angle_beta   90.00
_cell.angle_gamma   90.00
#
_symmetry.space_group_name_H-M   'P 1'
#
loop_
_entity.id
_entity.type
_entity.pdbx_description
1 polymer ?
#
loop_
_entity_poly.entity_id
_entity_poly.type
_entity_poly.pdbx_seq_one_letter_code
_entity_poly.pdbx_strand_id
1 'polypeptide(L)'
;MNAAVDAAVCLLLVGAAVFGVTAVSDPVETSDATRTDAAAETLATSTATVEYALRPGTGPVRGTSAAFPRGNGSDFRRTTHGTLAGLLSRAAVATAGFGNGSLTGSRDDFRRAVRGAVVGAFDTSSLRVDAAWRPYPGSTVGGRVGVGTKPPAAATVHAATLSVPSGVEPVPSAATQDFETLSSAVAERTVEALVPSETTSLALRGDYPVSALAWHRYGRLGHELGAPVERDLRAENTTALNRRLADALAPTVEAELRDRFESPAAAAEAVEVHRVRVVVRTWESDGRAV
;
A
#
# COMPACT_ATOMS: atom_id res chain seq x y z
N MET A 1 4.81 21.95 -48.15
CA MET A 1 3.78 21.03 -47.64
C MET A 1 4.05 20.82 -46.15
N ASN A 2 3.67 21.76 -45.30
CA ASN A 2 2.36 21.87 -44.62
C ASN A 2 2.22 21.08 -43.30
N ALA A 3 3.31 20.85 -42.55
CA ALA A 3 3.20 20.41 -41.14
C ALA A 3 2.55 21.47 -40.22
N ALA A 4 2.73 22.76 -40.52
CA ALA A 4 2.09 23.85 -39.78
C ALA A 4 0.58 23.95 -40.05
N VAL A 5 0.13 23.52 -41.24
CA VAL A 5 -1.31 23.46 -41.57
C VAL A 5 -1.95 22.25 -40.90
N ASP A 6 -1.24 21.12 -40.80
CA ASP A 6 -1.73 19.90 -40.16
C ASP A 6 -1.88 20.06 -38.64
N ALA A 7 -0.93 20.75 -38.00
CA ALA A 7 -1.03 21.11 -36.58
C ALA A 7 -2.17 22.10 -36.29
N ALA A 8 -2.42 23.04 -37.20
CA ALA A 8 -3.53 23.99 -37.07
C ALA A 8 -4.90 23.33 -37.26
N VAL A 9 -5.02 22.36 -38.18
CA VAL A 9 -6.25 21.56 -38.38
C VAL A 9 -6.49 20.61 -37.20
N CYS A 10 -5.44 19.99 -36.65
CA CYS A 10 -5.54 19.14 -35.47
C CYS A 10 -6.00 19.92 -34.23
N LEU A 11 -5.48 21.14 -34.01
CA LEU A 11 -5.94 22.02 -32.94
C LEU A 11 -7.35 22.59 -33.19
N LEU A 12 -7.76 22.77 -34.45
CA LEU A 12 -9.14 23.14 -34.80
C LEU A 12 -10.13 22.01 -34.52
N LEU A 13 -9.74 20.75 -34.76
CA LEU A 13 -10.57 19.57 -34.46
C LEU A 13 -10.71 19.30 -32.95
N VAL A 14 -9.66 19.58 -32.16
CA VAL A 14 -9.74 19.53 -30.69
C VAL A 14 -10.53 20.71 -30.10
N GLY A 15 -10.50 21.88 -30.76
CA GLY A 15 -11.29 23.07 -30.36
C GLY A 15 -12.79 22.95 -30.69
N ALA A 16 -13.16 22.23 -31.74
CA ALA A 16 -14.56 22.08 -32.17
C ALA A 16 -15.34 20.98 -31.40
N ALA A 17 -14.70 20.22 -30.51
CA ALA A 17 -15.38 19.28 -29.60
C ALA A 17 -15.94 19.94 -28.33
N VAL A 18 -15.66 21.23 -28.11
CA VAL A 18 -16.22 22.02 -27.00
C VAL A 18 -17.40 22.86 -27.51
N PHE A 19 -18.40 22.20 -28.09
CA PHE A 19 -19.71 22.82 -28.31
C PHE A 19 -20.83 21.80 -28.14
N GLY A 20 -21.46 21.89 -26.95
CA GLY A 20 -22.88 21.63 -26.76
C GLY A 20 -23.30 20.24 -26.30
N VAL A 21 -23.63 20.11 -25.01
CA VAL A 21 -24.95 19.60 -24.58
C VAL A 21 -25.36 20.35 -23.31
N THR A 22 -26.22 21.36 -23.43
CA THR A 22 -27.06 21.80 -22.30
C THR A 22 -28.24 20.86 -22.23
N ALA A 23 -28.05 19.70 -21.61
CA ALA A 23 -29.15 18.91 -21.12
C ALA A 23 -29.51 19.50 -19.76
N VAL A 24 -30.73 20.04 -19.64
CA VAL A 24 -31.41 20.07 -18.36
C VAL A 24 -31.70 18.61 -18.04
N SER A 25 -30.73 17.94 -17.42
CA SER A 25 -30.96 16.64 -16.83
C SER A 25 -31.69 16.89 -15.52
N ASP A 26 -32.91 16.39 -15.41
CA ASP A 26 -33.53 16.14 -14.11
C ASP A 26 -32.48 15.46 -13.21
N PRO A 27 -32.38 15.81 -11.90
CA PRO A 27 -31.44 15.17 -11.02
C PRO A 27 -31.83 13.69 -10.91
N VAL A 28 -31.15 12.84 -11.68
CA VAL A 28 -31.18 11.40 -11.47
C VAL A 28 -30.57 11.22 -10.09
N GLU A 29 -31.41 10.92 -9.10
CA GLU A 29 -30.97 10.41 -7.80
C GLU A 29 -30.03 9.24 -8.07
N THR A 30 -28.73 9.51 -8.00
CA THR A 30 -27.72 8.52 -8.33
C THR A 30 -27.70 7.56 -7.17
N SER A 31 -28.24 6.35 -7.38
CA SER A 31 -28.30 5.34 -6.33
C SER A 31 -26.92 5.15 -5.70
N ASP A 32 -26.87 4.93 -4.39
CA ASP A 32 -25.61 4.79 -3.64
C ASP A 32 -24.72 3.65 -4.17
N ALA A 33 -25.32 2.60 -4.73
CA ALA A 33 -24.59 1.54 -5.43
C ALA A 33 -23.82 2.10 -6.64
N THR A 34 -24.50 2.87 -7.51
CA THR A 34 -23.88 3.54 -8.66
C THR A 34 -22.79 4.52 -8.23
N ARG A 35 -23.01 5.27 -7.15
CA ARG A 35 -22.01 6.19 -6.58
C ARG A 35 -20.78 5.43 -6.06
N THR A 36 -20.98 4.32 -5.37
CA THR A 36 -19.89 3.50 -4.83
C THR A 36 -19.04 2.89 -5.94
N ASP A 37 -19.68 2.36 -6.99
CA ASP A 37 -18.99 1.80 -8.13
C ASP A 37 -18.23 2.87 -8.92
N ALA A 38 -18.84 4.04 -9.14
CA ALA A 38 -18.17 5.19 -9.77
C ALA A 38 -16.95 5.67 -8.96
N ALA A 39 -17.04 5.67 -7.62
CA ALA A 39 -15.91 6.00 -6.77
C ALA A 39 -14.78 4.95 -6.85
N ALA A 40 -15.13 3.66 -6.92
CA ALA A 40 -14.16 2.60 -7.12
C ALA A 40 -13.49 2.69 -8.49
N GLU A 41 -14.24 2.97 -9.56
CA GLU A 41 -13.72 3.19 -10.91
C GLU A 41 -12.80 4.41 -10.95
N THR A 42 -13.18 5.50 -10.29
CA THR A 42 -12.36 6.71 -10.16
C THR A 42 -11.04 6.40 -9.46
N LEU A 43 -11.06 5.64 -8.36
CA LEU A 43 -9.82 5.21 -7.68
C LEU A 43 -8.91 4.38 -8.60
N ALA A 44 -9.49 3.50 -9.40
CA ALA A 44 -8.76 2.60 -10.28
C ALA A 44 -8.11 3.35 -11.46
N THR A 45 -8.75 4.39 -11.98
CA THR A 45 -8.37 5.04 -13.25
C THR A 45 -7.71 6.40 -13.08
N SER A 46 -8.09 7.17 -12.05
CA SER A 46 -7.52 8.50 -11.82
C SER A 46 -6.10 8.41 -11.31
N THR A 47 -5.21 9.19 -11.92
CA THR A 47 -3.79 9.23 -11.56
C THR A 47 -3.47 10.47 -10.75
N ALA A 48 -2.46 10.34 -9.89
CA ALA A 48 -1.92 11.45 -9.12
C ALA A 48 -0.40 11.34 -9.01
N THR A 49 0.24 12.49 -8.83
CA THR A 49 1.65 12.58 -8.47
C THR A 49 1.74 13.08 -7.04
N VAL A 50 2.38 12.30 -6.17
CA VAL A 50 2.59 12.66 -4.77
C VAL A 50 4.05 12.92 -4.49
N GLU A 51 4.33 14.06 -3.87
CA GLU A 51 5.63 14.41 -3.33
C GLU A 51 5.64 14.14 -1.83
N TYR A 52 6.72 13.56 -1.33
CA TYR A 52 6.88 13.25 0.09
C TYR A 52 8.36 13.24 0.48
N ALA A 53 8.64 13.38 1.77
CA ALA A 53 9.97 13.22 2.31
C ALA A 53 10.08 11.88 3.07
N LEU A 54 11.19 11.17 2.89
CA LEU A 54 11.50 10.04 3.74
C LEU A 54 11.93 10.55 5.11
N ARG A 55 11.28 10.05 6.18
CA ARG A 55 11.65 10.42 7.55
C ARG A 55 11.89 9.20 8.41
N PRO A 56 13.10 8.95 8.90
CA PRO A 56 13.32 7.87 9.84
C PRO A 56 12.40 8.06 11.04
N GLY A 57 11.38 7.20 11.13
CA GLY A 57 10.33 7.32 12.14
C GLY A 57 10.86 7.13 13.55
N THR A 58 9.96 7.26 14.52
CA THR A 58 10.25 7.30 15.96
C THR A 58 11.19 6.21 16.46
N GLY A 59 12.34 6.63 16.99
CA GLY A 59 13.15 5.90 17.97
C GLY A 59 14.38 5.18 17.40
N PRO A 60 15.57 5.33 18.01
CA PRO A 60 16.74 4.53 17.65
C PRO A 60 16.49 3.05 17.95
N VAL A 61 16.91 2.15 17.05
CA VAL A 61 17.02 0.71 17.35
C VAL A 61 18.38 0.48 17.96
N ARG A 62 18.47 -0.39 18.97
CA ARG A 62 19.77 -0.91 19.43
C ARG A 62 20.53 -1.48 18.23
N GLY A 63 21.75 -1.00 18.00
CA GLY A 63 22.60 -1.42 16.88
C GLY A 63 22.53 -0.54 15.62
N THR A 64 21.61 0.43 15.52
CA THR A 64 21.63 1.40 14.40
C THR A 64 22.34 2.69 14.83
N SER A 65 23.53 2.93 14.25
CA SER A 65 24.30 4.17 14.50
C SER A 65 23.76 5.41 13.77
N ALA A 66 22.67 5.28 13.01
CA ALA A 66 22.16 6.37 12.20
C ALA A 66 21.46 7.41 13.08
N ALA A 67 22.24 8.37 13.58
CA ALA A 67 21.72 9.67 13.97
C ALA A 67 21.18 10.33 12.70
N PHE A 68 19.89 10.15 12.46
CA PHE A 68 19.26 10.83 11.35
C PHE A 68 19.17 12.34 11.67
N PRO A 69 19.66 13.23 10.79
CA PRO A 69 19.48 14.67 10.91
C PRO A 69 18.01 14.97 11.11
N ARG A 70 17.72 15.85 12.05
CA ARG A 70 16.37 16.37 12.31
C ARG A 70 15.84 17.24 11.15
N GLY A 71 16.65 17.46 10.11
CA GLY A 71 16.39 18.36 9.00
C GLY A 71 15.91 17.65 7.72
N ASN A 72 14.89 18.23 7.10
CA ASN A 72 14.31 17.80 5.82
C ASN A 72 15.15 18.33 4.65
N GLY A 73 16.26 17.67 4.31
CA GLY A 73 17.04 17.98 3.11
C GLY A 73 16.34 17.54 1.82
N SER A 74 16.69 18.16 0.68
CA SER A 74 16.23 17.75 -0.66
C SER A 74 16.48 16.27 -0.94
N ASP A 75 17.53 15.71 -0.36
CA ASP A 75 17.97 14.32 -0.57
C ASP A 75 16.99 13.28 -0.02
N PHE A 76 16.06 13.70 0.83
CA PHE A 76 14.96 12.88 1.35
C PHE A 76 13.68 12.99 0.53
N ARG A 77 13.57 13.99 -0.36
CA ARG A 77 12.38 14.23 -1.17
C ARG A 77 12.25 13.16 -2.25
N ARG A 78 11.06 12.61 -2.39
CA ARG A 78 10.71 11.60 -3.38
C ARG A 78 9.41 12.00 -4.04
N THR A 79 9.26 11.59 -5.29
CA THR A 79 8.06 11.77 -6.07
C THR A 79 7.60 10.40 -6.55
N THR A 80 6.29 10.18 -6.55
CA THR A 80 5.71 8.92 -7.01
C THR A 80 4.41 9.20 -7.75
N HIS A 81 4.29 8.63 -8.94
CA HIS A 81 3.10 8.71 -9.78
C HIS A 81 2.38 7.37 -9.84
N GLY A 82 1.07 7.38 -10.05
CA GLY A 82 0.26 6.19 -10.30
C GLY A 82 -1.23 6.45 -10.09
N THR A 83 -2.04 5.42 -10.23
CA THR A 83 -3.47 5.49 -9.93
C THR A 83 -3.70 5.68 -8.42
N LEU A 84 -4.82 6.27 -8.02
CA LEU A 84 -5.14 6.45 -6.59
C LEU A 84 -5.19 5.11 -5.85
N ALA A 85 -5.79 4.08 -6.46
CA ALA A 85 -5.80 2.71 -5.94
C ALA A 85 -4.38 2.12 -5.82
N GLY A 86 -3.52 2.33 -6.82
CA GLY A 86 -2.13 1.89 -6.79
C GLY A 86 -1.27 2.63 -5.75
N LEU A 87 -1.54 3.92 -5.54
CA LEU A 87 -0.91 4.73 -4.49
C LEU A 87 -1.35 4.28 -3.09
N LEU A 88 -2.64 4.00 -2.91
CA LEU A 88 -3.19 3.43 -1.67
C LEU A 88 -2.60 2.05 -1.37
N SER A 89 -2.49 1.18 -2.38
CA SER A 89 -1.84 -0.13 -2.27
C SER A 89 -0.41 0.00 -1.76
N ARG A 90 0.41 0.80 -2.45
CA ARG A 90 1.79 1.07 -2.04
C ARG A 90 1.86 1.67 -0.65
N ALA A 91 0.96 2.57 -0.27
CA ALA A 91 0.96 3.16 1.06
C ALA A 91 0.61 2.15 2.16
N ALA A 92 -0.33 1.23 1.90
CA ALA A 92 -0.67 0.15 2.81
C ALA A 92 0.52 -0.80 3.04
N VAL A 93 1.19 -1.25 1.97
CA VAL A 93 2.38 -2.11 2.09
C VAL A 93 3.57 -1.35 2.71
N ALA A 94 3.81 -0.11 2.29
CA ALA A 94 4.97 0.67 2.74
C ALA A 94 4.93 1.02 4.24
N THR A 95 3.73 1.06 4.82
CA THR A 95 3.49 1.28 6.25
C THR A 95 3.15 0.01 7.01
N ALA A 96 3.30 -1.16 6.39
CA ALA A 96 3.12 -2.42 7.07
C ALA A 96 4.19 -2.68 8.15
N GLY A 97 3.81 -3.45 9.14
CA GLY A 97 4.66 -3.84 10.26
C GLY A 97 3.95 -4.90 11.11
N PHE A 98 4.39 -5.05 12.35
CA PHE A 98 3.80 -5.96 13.32
C PHE A 98 2.76 -5.25 14.18
N GLY A 99 1.63 -5.90 14.41
CA GLY A 99 0.49 -5.32 15.11
C GLY A 99 -0.13 -4.14 14.33
N ASN A 100 -0.58 -3.11 15.04
CA ASN A 100 -1.16 -1.91 14.43
C ASN A 100 -0.09 -0.82 14.10
N GLY A 101 1.19 -1.16 14.20
CA GLY A 101 2.32 -0.24 13.98
C GLY A 101 3.04 -0.49 12.66
N SER A 102 3.60 0.58 12.07
CA SER A 102 4.48 0.44 10.92
C SER A 102 5.88 0.00 11.34
N LEU A 103 6.56 -0.79 10.51
CA LEU A 103 7.92 -1.24 10.79
C LEU A 103 8.89 -0.06 11.03
N THR A 104 8.69 1.01 10.27
CA THR A 104 9.38 2.31 10.38
C THR A 104 8.39 3.44 10.08
N GLY A 105 8.69 4.67 10.51
CA GLY A 105 7.93 5.87 10.09
C GLY A 105 8.43 6.51 8.79
N SER A 106 9.37 5.88 8.08
CA SER A 106 9.96 6.41 6.82
C SER A 106 8.98 6.73 5.71
N ARG A 107 7.75 6.22 5.82
CA ARG A 107 6.71 6.34 4.81
C ARG A 107 5.47 7.08 5.33
N ASP A 108 5.57 7.76 6.48
CA ASP A 108 4.45 8.53 7.04
C ASP A 108 4.03 9.71 6.17
N ASP A 109 5.00 10.46 5.64
CA ASP A 109 4.72 11.55 4.72
C ASP A 109 4.16 11.04 3.39
N PHE A 110 4.62 9.87 2.90
CA PHE A 110 4.03 9.22 1.72
C PHE A 110 2.57 8.87 1.96
N ARG A 111 2.26 8.20 3.09
CA ARG A 111 0.88 7.90 3.49
C ARG A 111 0.04 9.17 3.58
N ARG A 112 0.57 10.26 4.17
CA ARG A 112 -0.14 11.54 4.29
C ARG A 112 -0.42 12.17 2.92
N ALA A 113 0.57 12.18 2.02
CA ALA A 113 0.44 12.71 0.68
C ALA A 113 -0.59 11.93 -0.16
N VAL A 114 -0.59 10.59 -0.07
CA VAL A 114 -1.61 9.75 -0.72
C VAL A 114 -3.00 10.03 -0.17
N ARG A 115 -3.16 10.16 1.16
CA ARG A 115 -4.47 10.56 1.74
C ARG A 115 -4.92 11.93 1.22
N GLY A 116 -4.00 12.89 1.10
CA GLY A 116 -4.27 14.20 0.53
C GLY A 116 -4.74 14.13 -0.93
N ALA A 117 -4.09 13.31 -1.75
CA ALA A 117 -4.50 13.09 -3.15
C ALA A 117 -5.92 12.50 -3.26
N VAL A 118 -6.27 11.54 -2.40
CA VAL A 118 -7.63 10.97 -2.37
C VAL A 118 -8.65 12.00 -1.88
N VAL A 119 -8.34 12.77 -0.82
CA VAL A 119 -9.23 13.86 -0.35
C VAL A 119 -9.42 14.93 -1.43
N GLY A 120 -8.40 15.22 -2.24
CA GLY A 120 -8.52 16.16 -3.35
C GLY A 120 -9.37 15.65 -4.51
N ALA A 121 -9.60 14.34 -4.61
CA ALA A 121 -10.36 13.71 -5.69
C ALA A 121 -11.83 13.43 -5.35
N PHE A 122 -12.20 13.42 -4.06
CA PHE A 122 -13.54 13.05 -3.60
C PHE A 122 -14.07 13.99 -2.53
N ASP A 123 -15.40 14.19 -2.49
CA ASP A 123 -16.05 14.57 -1.24
C ASP A 123 -16.00 13.38 -0.28
N THR A 124 -15.43 13.60 0.91
CA THR A 124 -15.20 12.55 1.91
C THR A 124 -16.15 12.62 3.10
N SER A 125 -17.18 13.47 3.03
CA SER A 125 -18.22 13.61 4.05
C SER A 125 -19.08 12.33 4.18
N SER A 126 -19.38 11.70 3.05
CA SER A 126 -20.23 10.51 2.88
C SER A 126 -19.48 9.31 2.28
N LEU A 127 -18.15 9.33 2.34
CA LEU A 127 -17.29 8.33 1.70
C LEU A 127 -16.15 7.89 2.61
N ARG A 128 -15.90 6.58 2.64
CA ARG A 128 -14.80 5.93 3.36
C ARG A 128 -14.03 5.04 2.39
N VAL A 129 -12.71 5.25 2.30
CA VAL A 129 -11.81 4.32 1.62
C VAL A 129 -10.89 3.67 2.64
N ASP A 130 -10.82 2.34 2.63
CA ASP A 130 -9.90 1.55 3.43
C ASP A 130 -9.06 0.65 2.52
N ALA A 131 -7.76 0.93 2.42
CA ALA A 131 -6.79 0.04 1.81
C ALA A 131 -6.09 -0.77 2.89
N ALA A 132 -6.11 -2.10 2.79
CA ALA A 132 -5.49 -2.99 3.76
C ALA A 132 -4.69 -4.09 3.06
N TRP A 133 -3.46 -4.29 3.52
CA TRP A 133 -2.59 -5.38 3.11
C TRP A 133 -2.33 -6.29 4.30
N ARG A 134 -2.56 -7.59 4.13
CA ARG A 134 -2.23 -8.66 5.08
C ARG A 134 -1.91 -9.93 4.29
N PRO A 135 -0.92 -10.75 4.69
CA PRO A 135 -0.62 -12.01 4.01
C PRO A 135 -1.80 -13.00 3.99
N TYR A 136 -2.61 -13.00 5.05
CA TYR A 136 -3.85 -13.76 5.22
C TYR A 136 -4.76 -13.08 6.26
N PRO A 137 -6.06 -13.40 6.31
CA PRO A 137 -6.99 -12.86 7.30
C PRO A 137 -6.49 -13.05 8.74
N GLY A 138 -6.49 -11.95 9.50
CA GLY A 138 -6.08 -11.99 10.91
C GLY A 138 -4.57 -12.15 11.15
N SER A 139 -3.72 -12.04 10.12
CA SER A 139 -2.26 -12.00 10.28
C SER A 139 -1.84 -10.85 11.22
N THR A 140 -0.84 -11.12 12.05
CA THR A 140 -0.18 -10.11 12.91
C THR A 140 0.66 -9.11 12.13
N VAL A 141 1.05 -9.47 10.90
CA VAL A 141 1.75 -8.58 9.97
C VAL A 141 0.75 -7.94 9.02
N GLY A 142 0.82 -6.62 8.89
CA GLY A 142 -0.02 -5.93 7.92
C GLY A 142 0.11 -4.42 7.95
N GLY A 143 -0.58 -3.77 7.03
CA GLY A 143 -0.64 -2.32 6.91
C GLY A 143 -2.01 -1.85 6.45
N ARG A 144 -2.36 -0.62 6.81
CA ARG A 144 -3.66 -0.03 6.47
C ARG A 144 -3.57 1.47 6.23
N VAL A 145 -4.32 1.95 5.26
CA VAL A 145 -4.52 3.36 4.97
C VAL A 145 -6.01 3.64 4.85
N GLY A 146 -6.47 4.64 5.60
CA GLY A 146 -7.86 5.04 5.64
C GLY A 146 -8.05 6.50 5.24
N VAL A 147 -8.99 6.76 4.33
CA VAL A 147 -9.41 8.11 3.92
C VAL A 147 -10.91 8.28 4.17
N GLY A 148 -11.32 9.50 4.54
CA GLY A 148 -12.72 9.84 4.83
C GLY A 148 -13.23 9.41 6.21
N THR A 149 -14.48 9.77 6.46
CA THR A 149 -15.18 9.61 7.74
C THR A 149 -15.67 8.17 7.92
N LYS A 150 -16.11 7.81 9.13
CA LYS A 150 -16.74 6.52 9.39
C LYS A 150 -18.25 6.66 9.13
N PRO A 151 -18.92 5.67 8.50
CA PRO A 151 -20.36 5.72 8.34
C PRO A 151 -21.06 5.87 9.70
N PRO A 152 -22.11 6.70 9.80
CA PRO A 152 -23.02 6.72 10.94
C PRO A 152 -23.59 5.32 11.21
N ALA A 153 -23.87 5.01 12.48
CA ALA A 153 -24.32 3.67 12.86
C ALA A 153 -25.66 3.24 12.23
N ALA A 154 -26.53 4.20 11.90
CA ALA A 154 -27.84 3.97 11.31
C ALA A 154 -27.89 4.13 9.78
N ALA A 155 -26.78 4.50 9.14
CA ALA A 155 -26.77 4.76 7.71
C ALA A 155 -26.78 3.45 6.91
N THR A 156 -27.52 3.41 5.81
CA THR A 156 -27.39 2.36 4.80
C THR A 156 -26.05 2.55 4.09
N VAL A 157 -25.21 1.52 4.11
CA VAL A 157 -23.85 1.58 3.54
C VAL A 157 -23.76 0.70 2.31
N HIS A 158 -23.33 1.29 1.22
CA HIS A 158 -22.96 0.57 0.00
C HIS A 158 -21.45 0.42 -0.06
N ALA A 159 -20.97 -0.74 -0.54
CA ALA A 159 -19.54 -1.04 -0.57
C ALA A 159 -19.11 -1.69 -1.88
N ALA A 160 -17.99 -1.21 -2.43
CA ALA A 160 -17.28 -1.83 -3.55
C ALA A 160 -15.87 -2.21 -3.10
N THR A 161 -15.34 -3.31 -3.64
CA THR A 161 -13.99 -3.80 -3.31
C THR A 161 -13.14 -3.87 -4.58
N LEU A 162 -11.95 -3.27 -4.52
CA LEU A 162 -10.90 -3.42 -5.52
C LEU A 162 -9.79 -4.31 -4.95
N SER A 163 -9.26 -5.19 -5.80
CA SER A 163 -8.05 -5.96 -5.52
C SER A 163 -6.91 -5.36 -6.32
N VAL A 164 -5.92 -4.78 -5.63
CA VAL A 164 -4.78 -4.09 -6.24
C VAL A 164 -3.52 -4.91 -5.97
N PRO A 165 -2.60 -5.11 -6.94
CA PRO A 165 -1.34 -5.78 -6.67
C PRO A 165 -0.55 -5.12 -5.53
N SER A 166 0.01 -5.93 -4.63
CA SER A 166 0.90 -5.45 -3.55
C SER A 166 2.35 -5.24 -4.02
N GLY A 167 2.70 -5.76 -5.20
CA GLY A 167 4.05 -5.71 -5.76
C GLY A 167 4.91 -6.92 -5.41
N VAL A 168 4.34 -7.94 -4.74
CA VAL A 168 4.98 -9.26 -4.59
C VAL A 168 4.19 -10.33 -5.35
N GLU A 169 4.90 -11.35 -5.78
CA GLU A 169 4.33 -12.49 -6.48
C GLU A 169 3.46 -13.37 -5.54
N PRO A 170 2.48 -14.13 -6.07
CA PRO A 170 1.67 -15.06 -5.28
C PRO A 170 2.47 -16.29 -4.84
N VAL A 171 2.03 -16.91 -3.75
CA VAL A 171 2.63 -18.16 -3.23
C VAL A 171 2.52 -19.27 -4.29
N PRO A 172 3.57 -20.05 -4.56
CA PRO A 172 3.52 -21.15 -5.52
C PRO A 172 2.51 -22.22 -5.09
N SER A 173 1.76 -22.78 -6.04
CA SER A 173 0.81 -23.87 -5.76
C SER A 173 1.48 -25.12 -5.19
N ALA A 174 2.76 -25.34 -5.46
CA ALA A 174 3.54 -26.43 -4.87
C ALA A 174 3.70 -26.31 -3.34
N ALA A 175 3.56 -25.10 -2.79
CA ALA A 175 3.74 -24.84 -1.37
C ALA A 175 2.47 -25.12 -0.54
N THR A 176 1.40 -25.68 -1.11
CA THR A 176 0.11 -25.87 -0.42
C THR A 176 -0.09 -27.26 0.15
N GLN A 177 0.92 -28.14 0.04
CA GLN A 177 0.82 -29.55 0.45
C GLN A 177 0.72 -29.71 1.97
N ASP A 178 1.43 -28.88 2.72
CA ASP A 178 1.44 -28.88 4.17
C ASP A 178 1.61 -27.45 4.71
N PHE A 179 1.34 -27.27 6.00
CA PHE A 179 1.47 -25.96 6.65
C PHE A 179 2.92 -25.46 6.70
N GLU A 180 3.91 -26.35 6.75
CA GLU A 180 5.33 -26.00 6.87
C GLU A 180 5.83 -25.31 5.59
N THR A 181 5.57 -25.94 4.44
CA THR A 181 5.91 -25.40 3.12
C THR A 181 5.10 -24.14 2.81
N LEU A 182 3.82 -24.12 3.18
CA LEU A 182 2.94 -22.96 2.97
C LEU A 182 3.42 -21.76 3.79
N SER A 183 3.67 -21.96 5.08
CA SER A 183 4.11 -20.89 5.99
C SER A 183 5.47 -20.34 5.59
N SER A 184 6.41 -21.18 5.14
CA SER A 184 7.70 -20.77 4.61
C SER A 184 7.54 -19.87 3.39
N ALA A 185 6.73 -20.29 2.41
CA ALA A 185 6.49 -19.49 1.21
C ALA A 185 5.75 -18.18 1.52
N VAL A 186 4.77 -18.20 2.44
CA VAL A 186 4.08 -16.97 2.91
C VAL A 186 5.06 -16.03 3.60
N ALA A 187 5.95 -16.55 4.46
CA ALA A 187 6.94 -15.75 5.16
C ALA A 187 7.92 -15.09 4.19
N GLU A 188 8.41 -15.82 3.17
CA GLU A 188 9.25 -15.26 2.11
C GLU A 188 8.57 -14.09 1.39
N ARG A 189 7.31 -14.26 0.96
CA ARG A 189 6.57 -13.19 0.28
C ARG A 189 6.24 -12.02 1.20
N THR A 190 6.03 -12.28 2.49
CA THR A 190 5.79 -11.24 3.50
C THR A 190 7.05 -10.41 3.72
N VAL A 191 8.22 -11.04 3.86
CA VAL A 191 9.50 -10.34 4.00
C VAL A 191 9.83 -9.55 2.74
N GLU A 192 9.60 -10.11 1.55
CA GLU A 192 9.80 -9.39 0.30
C GLU A 192 8.88 -8.17 0.18
N ALA A 193 7.63 -8.23 0.66
CA ALA A 193 6.74 -7.08 0.68
C ALA A 193 7.20 -6.00 1.67
N LEU A 194 7.71 -6.41 2.84
CA LEU A 194 8.19 -5.48 3.87
C LEU A 194 9.53 -4.83 3.48
N VAL A 195 10.44 -5.60 2.89
CA VAL A 195 11.80 -5.17 2.52
C VAL A 195 12.19 -5.82 1.19
N PRO A 196 11.81 -5.22 0.05
CA PRO A 196 12.07 -5.79 -1.28
C PRO A 196 13.57 -5.94 -1.54
N SER A 197 14.04 -7.16 -1.79
CA SER A 197 15.45 -7.51 -1.80
C SER A 197 16.24 -6.75 -2.88
N GLU A 198 15.68 -6.61 -4.08
CA GLU A 198 16.33 -5.93 -5.21
C GLU A 198 16.46 -4.43 -4.96
N THR A 199 15.35 -3.77 -4.64
CA THR A 199 15.34 -2.31 -4.39
C THR A 199 16.17 -1.96 -3.16
N THR A 200 16.15 -2.82 -2.13
CA THR A 200 16.92 -2.58 -0.91
C THR A 200 18.41 -2.85 -1.11
N SER A 201 18.78 -3.78 -1.99
CA SER A 201 20.19 -4.00 -2.38
C SER A 201 20.79 -2.74 -3.00
N LEU A 202 20.06 -2.12 -3.94
CA LEU A 202 20.45 -0.84 -4.54
C LEU A 202 20.50 0.28 -3.49
N ALA A 203 19.53 0.31 -2.56
CA ALA A 203 19.49 1.32 -1.51
C ALA A 203 20.68 1.22 -0.54
N LEU A 204 21.10 0.01 -0.17
CA LEU A 204 22.24 -0.22 0.73
C LEU A 204 23.57 0.27 0.13
N ARG A 205 23.75 0.11 -1.18
CA ARG A 205 24.92 0.60 -1.94
C ARG A 205 24.87 2.10 -2.27
N GLY A 206 23.71 2.72 -2.06
CA GLY A 206 23.51 4.13 -2.35
C GLY A 206 24.07 5.05 -1.27
N ASP A 207 24.08 6.34 -1.58
CA ASP A 207 24.53 7.35 -0.63
C ASP A 207 23.53 7.58 0.51
N TYR A 208 24.05 8.21 1.56
CA TYR A 208 23.23 8.79 2.60
C TYR A 208 22.19 9.76 1.97
N PRO A 209 20.91 9.74 2.37
CA PRO A 209 20.31 8.99 3.49
C PRO A 209 19.73 7.63 3.13
N VAL A 210 19.78 7.23 1.87
CA VAL A 210 19.07 6.05 1.34
C VAL A 210 19.60 4.76 1.97
N SER A 211 20.92 4.60 2.03
CA SER A 211 21.55 3.46 2.69
C SER A 211 21.22 3.41 4.18
N ALA A 212 21.30 4.52 4.90
CA ALA A 212 20.94 4.58 6.31
C ALA A 212 19.48 4.17 6.59
N LEU A 213 18.54 4.57 5.73
CA LEU A 213 17.13 4.16 5.84
C LEU A 213 16.92 2.68 5.55
N ALA A 214 17.65 2.12 4.57
CA ALA A 214 17.63 0.68 4.26
C ALA A 214 18.18 -0.14 5.43
N TRP A 215 19.34 0.25 5.97
CA TRP A 215 19.95 -0.33 7.18
C TRP A 215 18.98 -0.32 8.36
N HIS A 216 18.34 0.81 8.62
CA HIS A 216 17.37 0.94 9.71
C HIS A 216 16.15 0.04 9.53
N ARG A 217 15.62 -0.08 8.30
CA ARG A 217 14.46 -0.92 8.01
C ARG A 217 14.75 -2.40 8.25
N TYR A 218 15.90 -2.90 7.77
CA TYR A 218 16.34 -4.26 8.06
C TYR A 218 16.60 -4.48 9.55
N GLY A 219 17.28 -3.54 10.21
CA GLY A 219 17.54 -3.62 11.65
C GLY A 219 16.26 -3.68 12.49
N ARG A 220 15.22 -2.91 12.13
CA ARG A 220 13.89 -3.00 12.76
C ARG A 220 13.27 -4.38 12.54
N LEU A 221 13.28 -4.90 11.31
CA LEU A 221 12.68 -6.20 11.02
C LEU A 221 13.40 -7.35 11.74
N GLY A 222 14.73 -7.33 11.75
CA GLY A 222 15.53 -8.29 12.53
C GLY A 222 15.24 -8.21 14.03
N HIS A 223 15.09 -6.99 14.58
CA HIS A 223 14.73 -6.81 15.98
C HIS A 223 13.35 -7.38 16.33
N GLU A 224 12.33 -7.08 15.53
CA GLU A 224 10.95 -7.59 15.76
C GLU A 224 10.89 -9.12 15.67
N LEU A 225 11.68 -9.72 14.78
CA LEU A 225 11.74 -11.18 14.60
C LEU A 225 12.76 -11.88 15.51
N GLY A 226 13.53 -11.14 16.32
CA GLY A 226 14.64 -11.71 17.10
C GLY A 226 15.76 -12.33 16.23
N ALA A 227 15.87 -11.92 14.96
CA ALA A 227 16.82 -12.46 14.00
C ALA A 227 18.07 -11.55 13.89
N PRO A 228 19.29 -12.09 14.10
CA PRO A 228 20.51 -11.31 13.95
C PRO A 228 20.77 -11.00 12.46
N VAL A 229 20.79 -9.73 12.11
CA VAL A 229 20.93 -9.25 10.71
C VAL A 229 22.21 -8.47 10.46
N GLU A 230 22.94 -8.07 11.51
CA GLU A 230 24.03 -7.12 11.43
C GLU A 230 25.23 -7.65 10.64
N ARG A 231 25.49 -8.97 10.69
CA ARG A 231 26.56 -9.59 9.91
C ARG A 231 26.25 -9.55 8.42
N ASP A 232 25.06 -10.00 8.05
CA ASP A 232 24.66 -10.13 6.65
C ASP A 232 24.38 -8.74 6.03
N LEU A 233 23.95 -7.76 6.83
CA LEU A 233 23.85 -6.36 6.42
C LEU A 233 25.20 -5.74 6.06
N ARG A 234 26.24 -6.00 6.85
CA ARG A 234 27.61 -5.54 6.53
C ARG A 234 28.15 -6.18 5.25
N ALA A 235 27.68 -7.38 4.92
CA ALA A 235 28.02 -8.08 3.69
C ALA A 235 27.13 -7.70 2.50
N GLU A 236 26.13 -6.83 2.70
CA GLU A 236 25.16 -6.37 1.68
C GLU A 236 24.46 -7.52 0.91
N ASN A 237 24.31 -8.69 1.53
CA ASN A 237 23.68 -9.86 0.92
C ASN A 237 22.18 -9.89 1.25
N THR A 238 21.39 -9.09 0.53
CA THR A 238 19.94 -8.95 0.77
C THR A 238 19.16 -10.24 0.56
N THR A 239 19.59 -11.12 -0.35
CA THR A 239 18.95 -12.43 -0.54
C THR A 239 19.14 -13.33 0.69
N ALA A 240 20.35 -13.40 1.25
CA ALA A 240 20.60 -14.17 2.47
C ALA A 240 19.89 -13.57 3.68
N LEU A 241 19.84 -12.24 3.78
CA LEU A 241 19.07 -11.52 4.80
C LEU A 241 17.58 -11.82 4.73
N ASN A 242 16.96 -11.69 3.56
CA ASN A 242 15.54 -11.96 3.39
C ASN A 242 15.21 -13.41 3.71
N ARG A 243 16.05 -14.37 3.30
CA ARG A 243 15.89 -15.78 3.68
C ARG A 243 15.94 -15.97 5.20
N ARG A 244 16.95 -15.45 5.88
CA ARG A 244 17.06 -15.53 7.35
C ARG A 244 15.86 -14.94 8.07
N LEU A 245 15.35 -13.81 7.59
CA LEU A 245 14.17 -13.16 8.16
C LEU A 245 12.90 -13.96 7.88
N ALA A 246 12.78 -14.57 6.70
CA ALA A 246 11.68 -15.46 6.36
C ALA A 246 11.70 -16.72 7.24
N ASP A 247 12.86 -17.36 7.41
CA ASP A 247 13.04 -18.51 8.30
C ASP A 247 12.65 -18.19 9.75
N ALA A 248 12.94 -16.96 10.21
CA ALA A 248 12.55 -16.51 11.55
C ALA A 248 11.04 -16.21 11.69
N LEU A 249 10.38 -15.80 10.59
CA LEU A 249 8.94 -15.50 10.57
C LEU A 249 8.07 -16.75 10.37
N ALA A 250 8.56 -17.74 9.61
CA ALA A 250 7.81 -18.93 9.22
C ALA A 250 7.12 -19.67 10.38
N PRO A 251 7.77 -19.92 11.55
CA PRO A 251 7.11 -20.61 12.66
C PRO A 251 5.88 -19.87 13.21
N THR A 252 5.93 -18.53 13.26
CA THR A 252 4.79 -17.71 13.70
C THR A 252 3.65 -17.80 12.68
N VAL A 253 3.96 -17.70 11.38
CA VAL A 253 2.98 -17.86 10.32
C VAL A 253 2.33 -19.24 10.38
N GLU A 254 3.13 -20.28 10.55
CA GLU A 254 2.66 -21.66 10.62
C GLU A 254 1.69 -21.88 11.78
N ALA A 255 2.05 -21.39 12.97
CA ALA A 255 1.18 -21.43 14.15
C ALA A 255 -0.13 -20.67 13.92
N GLU A 256 -0.06 -19.49 13.30
CA GLU A 256 -1.25 -18.69 12.98
C GLU A 256 -2.17 -19.36 11.96
N LEU A 257 -1.60 -20.00 10.93
CA LEU A 257 -2.37 -20.72 9.92
C LEU A 257 -3.05 -21.97 10.51
N ARG A 258 -2.33 -22.75 11.34
CA ARG A 258 -2.91 -23.93 12.00
C ARG A 258 -4.02 -23.59 12.99
N ASP A 259 -3.90 -22.46 13.68
CA ASP A 259 -4.93 -22.00 14.62
C ASP A 259 -6.21 -21.55 13.91
N ARG A 260 -6.09 -21.00 12.69
CA ARG A 260 -7.24 -20.41 11.95
C ARG A 260 -7.88 -21.33 10.94
N PHE A 261 -7.14 -22.27 10.37
CA PHE A 261 -7.59 -23.07 9.24
C PHE A 261 -7.50 -24.56 9.54
N GLU A 262 -8.54 -25.29 9.16
CA GLU A 262 -8.63 -26.74 9.38
C GLU A 262 -7.65 -27.54 8.51
N SER A 263 -7.19 -26.96 7.39
CA SER A 263 -6.28 -27.63 6.46
C SER A 263 -5.34 -26.65 5.73
N PRO A 264 -4.18 -27.13 5.23
CA PRO A 264 -3.29 -26.34 4.36
C PRO A 264 -3.99 -25.80 3.11
N ALA A 265 -4.90 -26.58 2.52
CA ALA A 265 -5.67 -26.16 1.35
C ALA A 265 -6.60 -24.96 1.67
N ALA A 266 -7.32 -25.02 2.79
CA ALA A 266 -8.16 -23.90 3.23
C ALA A 266 -7.33 -22.65 3.55
N ALA A 267 -6.15 -22.83 4.17
CA ALA A 267 -5.22 -21.74 4.40
C ALA A 267 -4.70 -21.12 3.10
N ALA A 268 -4.30 -21.96 2.13
CA ALA A 268 -3.76 -21.50 0.85
C ALA A 268 -4.77 -20.64 0.06
N GLU A 269 -6.06 -21.00 0.06
CA GLU A 269 -7.13 -20.20 -0.55
C GLU A 269 -7.31 -18.83 0.13
N ALA A 270 -6.97 -18.71 1.41
CA ALA A 270 -7.07 -17.47 2.17
C ALA A 270 -5.80 -16.60 2.09
N VAL A 271 -4.70 -17.10 1.51
CA VAL A 271 -3.45 -16.34 1.38
C VAL A 271 -3.57 -15.31 0.26
N GLU A 272 -3.46 -14.04 0.62
CA GLU A 272 -3.61 -12.90 -0.29
C GLU A 272 -2.38 -11.97 -0.27
N VAL A 273 -1.19 -12.49 0.07
CA VAL A 273 0.05 -11.69 0.19
C VAL A 273 0.38 -10.80 -1.02
N HIS A 274 -0.03 -11.21 -2.22
CA HIS A 274 0.16 -10.53 -3.49
C HIS A 274 -0.87 -9.42 -3.79
N ARG A 275 -1.83 -9.18 -2.88
CA ARG A 275 -2.95 -8.25 -3.08
C ARG A 275 -3.12 -7.30 -1.90
N VAL A 276 -3.53 -6.09 -2.21
CA VAL A 276 -4.10 -5.12 -1.28
C VAL A 276 -5.58 -5.01 -1.57
N ARG A 277 -6.38 -5.18 -0.52
CA ARG A 277 -7.83 -4.99 -0.60
C ARG A 277 -8.15 -3.52 -0.36
N VAL A 278 -8.76 -2.86 -1.33
CA VAL A 278 -9.26 -1.48 -1.19
C VAL A 278 -10.78 -1.54 -1.15
N VAL A 279 -11.38 -1.19 -0.02
CA VAL A 279 -12.83 -1.14 0.16
C VAL A 279 -13.26 0.32 0.14
N VAL A 280 -14.15 0.64 -0.80
CA VAL A 280 -14.86 1.92 -0.85
C VAL A 280 -16.21 1.70 -0.21
N ARG A 281 -16.61 2.59 0.68
CA ARG A 281 -17.96 2.64 1.26
C ARG A 281 -18.55 4.01 1.08
N THR A 282 -19.81 4.08 0.67
CA THR A 282 -20.59 5.31 0.63
C THR A 282 -21.90 5.14 1.37
N TRP A 283 -22.48 6.25 1.80
CA TRP A 283 -23.76 6.27 2.50
C TRP A 283 -24.42 7.64 2.32
N GLU A 284 -25.73 7.74 2.51
CA GLU A 284 -26.38 9.04 2.61
C GLU A 284 -26.13 9.69 3.97
N SER A 285 -25.75 10.96 3.95
CA SER A 285 -25.91 11.82 5.12
C SER A 285 -27.40 12.14 5.23
N ASP A 286 -28.12 11.37 6.04
CA ASP A 286 -29.52 11.64 6.36
C ASP A 286 -29.63 13.12 6.77
N GLY A 287 -30.40 13.91 6.01
CA GLY A 287 -30.50 15.37 6.13
C GLY A 287 -31.13 15.87 7.43
N ARG A 288 -31.05 15.10 8.52
CA ARG A 288 -31.45 15.55 9.86
C ARG A 288 -30.27 16.19 10.55
N ALA A 289 -30.16 17.50 10.35
CA ALA A 289 -29.63 18.37 11.38
C ALA A 289 -30.38 18.06 12.69
N VAL A 290 -29.62 17.67 13.72
CA VAL A 290 -30.08 17.74 15.11
C VAL A 290 -29.54 19.03 15.68
#